data_AF-A0A7R9MTL4-F1
#
_entry.id   AF-A0A7R9MTL4-F1
#
_cell.length_a   1.000
_cell.length_b   1.000
_cell.length_c   1.000
_cell.angle_alpha   90.00
_cell.angle_beta   90.00
_cell.angle_gamma   90.00
#
_symmetry.space_group_name_H-M   'P 1'
#
loop_
_entity.id
_entity.type
_entity.pdbx_description
1 polymer ?
#
loop_
_entity_poly.entity_id
_entity_poly.type
_entity_poly.pdbx_seq_one_letter_code
_entity_poly.pdbx_strand_id
1 'polypeptide(L)'
;MGRKRKEEDVSDEDIDFEDIDGEEPLEQTVDSGQEVDDLEVEETNDEITDAKAEQKVLFPETSVLSQIKNKLRRREMYVKLKKQKKEAKKESRTERQNMAKAMGEKAIKQVPKTIESMREPDETMVDPEDEEVKIDESLDEMSAYFRKDV
;
A
#
# COMPACT_ATOMS: atom_id res chain seq x y z
N MET A 1 25.34 -22.52 -45.73
CA MET A 1 24.78 -23.56 -44.83
C MET A 1 23.60 -22.97 -44.06
N GLY A 2 22.40 -23.02 -44.64
CA GLY A 2 21.17 -22.62 -43.95
C GLY A 2 20.47 -23.85 -43.38
N ARG A 3 20.14 -23.85 -42.09
CA ARG A 3 19.34 -24.92 -41.48
C ARG A 3 17.86 -24.61 -41.74
N LYS A 4 17.21 -25.43 -42.55
CA LYS A 4 15.75 -25.49 -42.69
C LYS A 4 15.15 -25.99 -41.37
N ARG A 5 14.19 -25.25 -40.79
CA ARG A 5 13.31 -25.77 -39.74
C ARG A 5 12.28 -26.66 -40.42
N LYS A 6 12.19 -27.91 -39.98
CA LYS A 6 11.11 -28.85 -40.32
C LYS A 6 9.94 -28.53 -39.41
N GLU A 7 8.76 -28.37 -39.99
CA GLU A 7 7.46 -28.33 -39.33
C GLU A 7 7.15 -29.71 -38.75
N GLU A 8 6.60 -29.74 -37.54
CA GLU A 8 5.65 -30.78 -37.09
C GLU A 8 4.56 -30.06 -36.29
N ASP A 9 3.37 -30.04 -36.88
CA ASP A 9 2.11 -29.59 -36.28
C ASP A 9 1.69 -30.57 -35.18
N VAL A 10 1.32 -30.05 -34.01
CA VAL A 10 0.47 -30.74 -33.04
C VAL A 10 -0.72 -29.83 -32.79
N SER A 11 -1.88 -30.33 -33.21
CA SER A 11 -3.22 -29.80 -32.96
C SER A 11 -3.47 -29.66 -31.47
N ASP A 12 -3.58 -28.42 -30.98
CA ASP A 12 -4.25 -28.17 -29.70
C ASP A 12 -5.74 -28.08 -29.99
N GLU A 13 -6.41 -29.19 -29.72
CA GLU A 13 -7.86 -29.34 -29.70
C GLU A 13 -8.48 -28.35 -28.72
N ASP A 14 -9.61 -27.81 -29.16
CA ASP A 14 -10.44 -26.82 -28.50
C ASP A 14 -10.84 -27.25 -27.08
N ILE A 15 -10.58 -26.39 -26.09
CA ILE A 15 -11.30 -26.42 -24.82
C ILE A 15 -12.10 -25.12 -24.76
N ASP A 16 -13.35 -25.23 -25.22
CA ASP A 16 -14.38 -24.21 -25.11
C ASP A 16 -14.60 -23.87 -23.63
N PHE A 17 -14.19 -22.66 -23.23
CA PHE A 17 -14.49 -22.04 -21.94
C PHE A 17 -15.68 -21.10 -22.12
N GLU A 18 -16.79 -21.64 -22.62
CA GLU A 18 -18.11 -21.04 -22.54
C GLU A 18 -18.95 -21.94 -21.61
N ASP A 19 -19.81 -21.32 -20.79
CA ASP A 19 -20.73 -21.94 -19.81
C ASP A 19 -20.25 -22.10 -18.35
N ILE A 20 -19.88 -21.00 -17.70
CA ILE A 20 -20.21 -20.83 -16.27
C ILE A 20 -20.98 -19.52 -16.12
N ASP A 21 -22.29 -19.69 -16.10
CA ASP A 21 -23.33 -18.68 -15.96
C ASP A 21 -23.12 -17.78 -14.73
N GLY A 22 -23.39 -16.49 -14.93
CA GLY A 22 -23.47 -15.50 -13.88
C GLY A 22 -24.70 -15.71 -13.00
N GLU A 23 -24.49 -15.58 -11.69
CA GLU A 23 -25.54 -15.20 -10.75
C GLU A 23 -25.03 -14.01 -9.92
N GLU A 24 -25.71 -12.87 -10.08
CA GLU A 24 -25.58 -11.70 -9.24
C GLU A 24 -26.18 -11.98 -7.85
N PRO A 25 -25.53 -11.60 -6.73
CA PRO A 25 -26.20 -11.67 -5.42
C PRO A 25 -27.08 -10.44 -5.18
N LEU A 26 -28.37 -10.71 -5.00
CA LEU A 26 -29.44 -9.79 -4.59
C LEU A 26 -29.09 -8.97 -3.33
N GLU A 27 -29.31 -7.66 -3.41
CA GLU A 27 -29.28 -6.73 -2.28
C GLU A 27 -30.43 -7.02 -1.30
N GLN A 28 -30.11 -7.26 -0.02
CA GLN A 28 -31.08 -7.20 1.06
C GLN A 28 -31.00 -5.84 1.75
N THR A 29 -32.04 -5.04 1.55
CA THR A 29 -32.38 -3.88 2.35
C THR A 29 -33.00 -4.36 3.67
N VAL A 30 -32.36 -4.04 4.80
CA VAL A 30 -33.00 -4.13 6.12
C VAL A 30 -33.21 -2.72 6.67
N ASP A 31 -34.47 -2.35 6.49
CA ASP A 31 -35.35 -1.51 7.28
C ASP A 31 -34.78 -0.76 8.50
N SER A 32 -35.13 0.52 8.48
CA SER A 32 -35.00 1.54 9.50
C SER A 32 -35.84 1.26 10.74
N GLY A 33 -35.31 1.66 11.89
CA GLY A 33 -36.12 2.10 13.03
C GLY A 33 -36.22 1.09 14.15
N GLN A 34 -35.34 1.22 15.13
CA GLN A 34 -35.67 0.82 16.49
C GLN A 34 -35.18 1.85 17.49
N GLU A 35 -36.11 2.16 18.40
CA GLU A 35 -36.20 3.28 19.32
C GLU A 35 -34.98 3.39 20.25
N VAL A 36 -34.50 4.63 20.43
CA VAL A 36 -33.49 4.98 21.42
C VAL A 36 -34.20 5.29 22.74
N ASP A 37 -34.24 4.31 23.63
CA ASP A 37 -34.65 4.53 25.03
C ASP A 37 -33.54 5.28 25.79
N ASP A 38 -33.97 6.34 26.47
CA ASP A 38 -33.19 7.23 27.32
C ASP A 38 -32.38 6.46 28.39
N LEU A 39 -31.05 6.50 28.27
CA LEU A 39 -30.13 6.11 29.33
C LEU A 39 -29.36 7.34 29.79
N GLU A 40 -29.63 7.72 31.05
CA GLU A 40 -28.96 8.75 31.82
C GLU A 40 -27.43 8.66 31.67
N VAL A 41 -26.83 9.71 31.12
CA VAL A 41 -25.37 9.90 31.11
C VAL A 41 -24.98 10.45 32.47
N GLU A 42 -24.72 9.53 33.41
CA GLU A 42 -23.97 9.84 34.62
C GLU A 42 -22.51 10.11 34.23
N GLU A 43 -22.12 11.39 34.25
CA GLU A 43 -20.74 11.84 34.09
C GLU A 43 -19.88 11.31 35.25
N THR A 44 -19.29 10.13 35.05
CA THR A 44 -18.22 9.65 35.92
C THR A 44 -16.92 10.33 35.48
N ASN A 45 -16.51 11.31 36.29
CA ASN A 45 -15.17 11.90 36.25
C ASN A 45 -14.14 10.81 36.60
N ASP A 46 -13.68 10.08 35.60
CA ASP A 46 -12.54 9.17 35.74
C ASP A 46 -11.25 9.99 35.76
N GLU A 47 -10.79 10.26 36.98
CA GLU A 47 -9.47 10.79 37.28
C GLU A 47 -8.40 9.97 36.56
N ILE A 48 -7.63 10.62 35.70
CA ILE A 48 -6.45 10.05 35.04
C ILE A 48 -5.39 9.84 36.12
N THR A 49 -5.39 8.66 36.75
CA THR A 49 -4.26 8.22 37.56
C THR A 49 -3.16 7.71 36.63
N ASP A 50 -1.98 8.33 36.71
CA ASP A 50 -0.75 7.92 36.03
C ASP A 50 -0.25 6.54 36.51
N ALA A 51 -0.97 5.49 36.15
CA ALA A 51 -0.50 4.12 36.25
C ALA A 51 0.25 3.80 34.95
N LYS A 52 1.58 3.95 35.01
CA LYS A 52 2.53 3.50 33.99
C LYS A 52 2.33 2.00 33.75
N ALA A 53 1.41 1.68 32.85
CA ALA A 53 1.10 0.33 32.43
C ALA A 53 2.40 -0.31 31.95
N GLU A 54 2.80 -1.39 32.62
CA GLU A 54 3.94 -2.21 32.23
C GLU A 54 3.71 -2.69 30.79
N GLN A 55 4.32 -1.98 29.84
CA GLN A 55 4.28 -2.34 28.44
C GLN A 55 5.01 -3.67 28.29
N LYS A 56 4.27 -4.77 28.35
CA LYS A 56 4.76 -6.08 27.92
C LYS A 56 5.16 -5.94 26.46
N VAL A 57 6.48 -5.92 26.23
CA VAL A 57 7.05 -5.98 24.90
C VAL A 57 6.59 -7.30 24.27
N LEU A 58 5.57 -7.25 23.40
CA LEU A 58 5.14 -8.41 22.63
C LEU A 58 6.24 -8.72 21.62
N PHE A 59 7.01 -9.78 21.90
CA PHE A 59 7.89 -10.33 20.90
C PHE A 59 7.05 -10.88 19.74
N PRO A 60 7.50 -10.69 18.49
CA PRO A 60 6.78 -11.23 17.34
C PRO A 60 6.69 -12.75 17.46
N GLU A 61 5.50 -13.29 17.24
CA GLU A 61 5.29 -14.74 17.27
C GLU A 61 6.27 -15.44 16.31
N THR A 62 6.83 -16.55 16.75
CA THR A 62 7.79 -17.31 15.95
C THR A 62 7.12 -17.73 14.64
N SER A 63 7.77 -17.47 13.50
CA SER A 63 7.26 -17.90 12.19
C SER A 63 6.89 -19.40 12.20
N VAL A 64 5.68 -19.74 11.76
CA VAL A 64 5.15 -21.12 11.69
C VAL A 64 6.12 -22.07 10.96
N LEU A 65 6.90 -21.56 10.00
CA LEU A 65 7.92 -22.34 9.28
C LEU A 65 9.10 -22.77 10.17
N SER A 66 9.48 -21.94 11.15
CA SER A 66 10.60 -22.23 12.06
C SER A 66 10.31 -23.43 12.96
N GLN A 67 9.03 -23.64 13.30
CA GLN A 67 8.56 -24.73 14.15
C GLN A 67 8.68 -26.11 13.46
N ILE A 68 8.70 -26.16 12.12
CA ILE A 68 8.84 -27.41 11.36
C ILE A 68 10.28 -27.91 11.42
N LYS A 69 10.57 -28.93 12.23
CA LYS A 69 11.94 -29.47 12.41
C LYS A 69 12.58 -30.02 11.12
N ASN A 70 11.78 -30.60 10.21
CA ASN A 70 12.29 -31.20 8.97
C ASN A 70 12.72 -30.13 7.95
N LYS A 71 14.00 -30.15 7.55
CA LYS A 71 14.60 -29.17 6.63
C LYS A 71 13.99 -29.18 5.22
N LEU A 72 13.69 -30.36 4.67
CA LEU A 72 13.11 -30.48 3.33
C LEU A 72 11.69 -29.91 3.30
N ARG A 73 10.84 -30.35 4.23
CA ARG A 73 9.47 -29.81 4.36
C ARG A 73 9.45 -28.31 4.64
N ARG A 74 10.34 -27.83 5.52
CA ARG A 74 10.47 -26.40 5.81
C ARG A 74 10.79 -25.60 4.54
N ARG A 75 11.73 -26.09 3.72
CA ARG A 75 12.11 -25.46 2.45
C ARG A 75 10.93 -25.44 1.46
N GLU A 76 10.24 -26.55 1.30
CA GLU A 76 9.07 -26.64 0.40
C GLU A 76 7.97 -25.66 0.79
N MET A 77 7.62 -25.60 2.08
CA MET A 77 6.62 -24.66 2.59
C MET A 77 7.07 -23.21 2.43
N TYR A 78 8.36 -22.91 2.64
CA TYR A 78 8.91 -21.57 2.39
C TYR A 78 8.78 -21.14 0.93
N VAL A 79 9.07 -22.04 -0.01
CA VAL A 79 8.93 -21.76 -1.45
C VAL A 79 7.47 -21.48 -1.81
N LYS A 80 6.53 -22.28 -1.28
CA LYS A 80 5.08 -22.05 -1.46
C LYS A 80 4.64 -20.69 -0.91
N LEU A 81 5.03 -20.38 0.32
CA LEU A 81 4.73 -19.09 0.96
C LEU A 81 5.32 -17.91 0.18
N LYS A 82 6.55 -18.06 -0.33
CA LYS A 82 7.19 -17.04 -1.19
C LYS A 82 6.42 -16.82 -2.49
N LYS A 83 5.89 -17.89 -3.09
CA LYS A 83 5.04 -17.80 -4.29
C LYS A 83 3.73 -17.07 -3.99
N GLN A 84 3.02 -17.46 -2.93
CA GLN A 84 1.78 -16.79 -2.48
C GLN A 84 2.00 -15.29 -2.20
N LYS A 85 3.09 -14.93 -1.49
CA LYS A 85 3.43 -13.52 -1.26
C LYS A 85 3.69 -12.74 -2.55
N LYS A 86 4.24 -13.39 -3.58
CA LYS A 86 4.49 -12.76 -4.88
C LYS A 86 3.18 -12.52 -5.64
N GLU A 87 2.25 -13.46 -5.57
CA GLU A 87 0.91 -13.36 -6.17
C GLU A 87 0.11 -12.24 -5.49
N ALA A 88 0.04 -12.22 -4.15
CA ALA A 88 -0.61 -11.14 -3.40
C ALA A 88 0.01 -9.75 -3.67
N LYS A 89 1.34 -9.67 -3.84
CA LYS A 89 2.01 -8.41 -4.24
C LYS A 89 1.66 -7.98 -5.67
N LYS A 90 1.38 -8.93 -6.57
CA LYS A 90 0.94 -8.66 -7.93
C LYS A 90 -0.49 -8.14 -7.94
N GLU A 91 -1.39 -8.80 -7.20
CA GLU A 91 -2.80 -8.41 -7.05
C GLU A 91 -2.94 -7.00 -6.46
N SER A 92 -2.30 -6.73 -5.32
CA SER A 92 -2.26 -5.38 -4.73
C SER A 92 -1.63 -4.31 -5.64
N ARG A 93 -0.74 -4.69 -6.58
CA ARG A 93 -0.22 -3.76 -7.59
C ARG A 93 -1.27 -3.49 -8.67
N THR A 94 -1.95 -4.53 -9.16
CA THR A 94 -3.00 -4.38 -10.17
C THR A 94 -4.19 -3.59 -9.63
N GLU A 95 -4.61 -3.83 -8.39
CA GLU A 95 -5.66 -3.06 -7.70
C GLU A 95 -5.30 -1.58 -7.63
N ARG A 96 -4.09 -1.24 -7.16
CA ARG A 96 -3.61 0.16 -7.13
C ARG A 96 -3.58 0.80 -8.51
N GLN A 97 -3.17 0.06 -9.53
CA GLN A 97 -3.18 0.56 -10.91
C GLN A 97 -4.59 0.80 -11.44
N ASN A 98 -5.55 -0.08 -11.10
CA ASN A 98 -6.94 0.06 -11.49
C ASN A 98 -7.60 1.25 -10.77
N MET A 99 -7.38 1.40 -9.47
CA MET A 99 -7.83 2.57 -8.70
C MET A 99 -7.24 3.88 -9.25
N ALA A 100 -5.94 3.89 -9.58
CA ALA A 100 -5.29 5.06 -10.17
C ALA A 100 -5.87 5.43 -11.55
N LYS A 101 -6.20 4.44 -12.38
CA LYS A 101 -6.88 4.68 -13.66
C LYS A 101 -8.28 5.26 -13.47
N ALA A 102 -9.03 4.77 -12.48
CA ALA A 102 -10.38 5.24 -12.18
C ALA A 102 -10.39 6.68 -11.62
N MET A 103 -9.43 7.03 -10.74
CA MET A 103 -9.34 8.36 -10.14
C MET A 103 -8.59 9.40 -11.01
N GLY A 104 -7.89 8.96 -12.07
CA GLY A 104 -7.19 9.84 -13.01
C GLY A 104 -6.08 10.68 -12.35
N GLU A 105 -6.02 11.98 -12.68
CA GLU A 105 -4.99 12.92 -12.19
C GLU A 105 -5.02 13.19 -10.68
N LYS A 106 -6.12 12.87 -9.99
CA LYS A 106 -6.21 13.00 -8.53
C LYS A 106 -5.54 11.85 -7.77
N ALA A 107 -5.10 10.81 -8.47
CA ALA A 107 -4.37 9.71 -7.85
C ALA A 107 -2.96 10.18 -7.45
N ILE A 108 -2.78 10.47 -6.16
CA ILE A 108 -1.48 10.81 -5.57
C ILE A 108 -0.49 9.68 -5.90
N LYS A 109 0.56 10.01 -6.67
CA LYS A 109 1.62 9.06 -7.03
C LYS A 109 2.30 8.60 -5.74
N GLN A 110 2.46 7.29 -5.56
CA GLN A 110 3.20 6.77 -4.40
C GLN A 110 4.69 7.11 -4.57
N VAL A 111 5.13 8.19 -3.94
CA VAL A 111 6.55 8.57 -3.84
C VAL A 111 7.25 7.53 -2.96
N PRO A 112 8.38 6.94 -3.41
CA PRO A 112 9.11 5.98 -2.62
C PRO A 112 9.72 6.64 -1.38
N LYS A 113 9.63 5.96 -0.24
CA LYS A 113 10.30 6.33 1.00
C LYS A 113 11.79 5.99 0.91
N THR A 114 12.59 6.92 0.38
CA THR A 114 14.05 6.80 0.29
C THR A 114 14.71 7.37 1.55
N ILE A 115 16.00 7.07 1.78
CA ILE A 115 16.74 7.59 2.94
C ILE A 115 16.77 9.13 2.98
N GLU A 116 16.80 9.78 1.82
CA GLU A 116 16.78 11.24 1.71
C GLU A 116 15.40 11.80 2.06
N SER A 117 14.34 11.18 1.54
CA SER A 117 12.95 11.60 1.84
C SER A 117 12.57 11.42 3.31
N MET A 118 13.25 10.53 4.03
CA MET A 118 13.00 10.25 5.44
C MET A 118 13.95 11.00 6.37
N ARG A 119 14.87 11.79 5.83
CA ARG A 119 15.79 12.57 6.63
C ARG A 119 15.02 13.65 7.38
N GLU A 120 15.33 13.81 8.66
CA GLU A 120 14.84 14.95 9.42
C GLU A 120 15.52 16.22 8.88
N PRO A 121 14.76 17.30 8.63
CA PRO A 121 15.37 18.54 8.17
C PRO A 121 16.32 19.06 9.26
N ASP A 122 17.57 19.33 8.85
CA ASP A 122 18.57 19.92 9.74
C ASP A 122 18.19 21.37 10.08
N GLU A 123 18.59 21.86 11.26
CA GLU A 123 18.27 23.23 11.73
C GLU A 123 18.75 24.33 10.78
N THR A 124 19.79 24.08 9.99
CA THR A 124 20.35 25.03 9.03
C THR A 124 19.67 24.98 7.66
N MET A 125 18.73 24.07 7.44
CA MET A 125 18.06 23.91 6.15
C MET A 125 16.92 24.92 6.03
N VAL A 126 16.91 25.67 4.93
CA VAL A 126 15.87 26.67 4.64
C VAL A 126 14.59 25.96 4.21
N ASP A 127 13.44 26.39 4.75
CA ASP A 127 12.14 25.92 4.30
C ASP A 127 11.83 26.52 2.91
N PRO A 128 11.62 25.70 1.86
CA PRO A 128 11.31 26.21 0.53
C PRO A 128 10.01 27.03 0.47
N GLU A 129 9.12 26.91 1.46
CA GLU A 129 7.88 27.70 1.48
C GLU A 129 7.97 29.02 2.24
N ASP A 130 9.12 29.35 2.84
CA ASP A 130 9.33 30.58 3.61
C ASP A 130 9.18 31.84 2.72
N GLU A 131 8.23 32.71 3.09
CA GLU A 131 7.90 33.92 2.34
C GLU A 131 8.98 35.00 2.43
N GLU A 132 9.69 35.09 3.57
CA GLU A 132 10.74 36.10 3.76
C GLU A 132 11.90 35.84 2.80
N VAL A 133 12.34 34.59 2.72
CA VAL A 133 13.43 34.15 1.83
C VAL A 133 13.07 34.38 0.36
N LYS A 134 11.84 34.03 -0.05
CA LYS A 134 11.39 34.23 -1.44
C LYS A 134 11.41 35.71 -1.85
N ILE A 135 11.05 36.60 -0.93
CA ILE A 135 11.06 38.05 -1.18
C ILE A 135 12.50 38.53 -1.35
N ASP A 136 13.40 38.15 -0.44
CA ASP A 136 14.81 38.50 -0.51
C ASP A 136 15.47 38.01 -1.80
N GLU A 137 15.23 36.74 -2.19
CA GLU A 137 15.71 36.17 -3.45
C GLU A 137 15.16 36.91 -4.69
N SER A 138 13.92 37.42 -4.61
CA SER A 138 13.29 38.13 -5.73
C SER A 138 13.80 39.55 -5.92
N LEU A 139 14.25 40.20 -4.84
CA LEU A 139 14.75 41.58 -4.82
C LEU A 139 16.26 41.67 -4.97
N ASP A 140 16.98 40.55 -4.85
CA ASP A 140 18.43 40.45 -5.04
C ASP A 140 18.89 40.91 -6.44
N GLU A 141 20.10 41.47 -6.51
CA GLU A 141 20.72 41.91 -7.77
C GLU A 141 20.89 40.75 -8.77
N MET A 142 20.99 39.50 -8.28
CA MET A 142 21.12 38.32 -9.13
C MET A 142 19.77 37.64 -9.46
N SER A 143 18.64 38.20 -9.03
CA SER A 143 17.30 37.63 -9.27
C SER A 143 16.98 37.40 -10.77
N ALA A 144 17.49 38.25 -11.67
CA ALA A 144 17.33 38.08 -13.12
C ALA A 144 18.06 36.84 -13.68
N TYR A 145 19.19 36.46 -13.07
CA TYR A 145 19.94 35.26 -13.44
C TYR A 145 19.19 33.98 -13.05
N PHE A 146 18.65 33.92 -11.83
CA PHE A 146 17.89 32.77 -11.35
C PHE A 146 16.54 32.59 -12.05
N ARG A 147 15.89 33.69 -12.45
CA ARG A 147 14.69 33.68 -13.30
C ARG A 147 14.94 33.29 -14.76
N LYS A 148 16.21 33.24 -15.19
CA LYS A 148 16.65 32.95 -16.56
C LYS A 148 16.03 33.92 -17.59
N ASP A 149 15.94 35.19 -17.21
CA ASP A 149 15.42 36.27 -18.07
C ASP A 149 16.51 36.88 -18.99
N VAL A 150 17.74 36.35 -18.93
CA VAL A 150 18.93 36.78 -19.71
C VAL A 150 19.43 35.65 -20.60
#